data_AF-A0A3L5GYB2-F1
#
_entry.id   AF-A0A3L5GYB2-F1
#
_cell.length_a   1.000
_cell.length_b   1.000
_cell.length_c   1.000
_cell.angle_alpha   90.00
_cell.angle_beta   90.00
_cell.angle_gamma   90.00
#
_symmetry.space_group_name_H-M   'P 1'
#
loop_
_entity.id
_entity.type
_entity.pdbx_description
1 polymer ?
#
loop_
_entity_poly.entity_id
_entity_poly.type
_entity_poly.pdbx_seq_one_letter_code
_entity_poly.pdbx_strand_id
1 'polypeptide(L)'
;MATDSTQCVKKSRGRPKVFDRDAALDKAMKLFWQHGYEATSLADLVEATGAKAPTLYAEFTNKEGLFRAVLDRYIDRFAAKHEAQLFCEEKSVASALADYFAAIANCFTSKDTPAGCFMINNCTTLSPDSGDIANTLKSRHAMQERTLQQFLCQRQARGEIPTHCDVTHLAEFLNCIIQGMSISAREGASLEKLMQIARTTLRLWPELLK
;
A
#
# COMPACT_ATOMS: atom_id res chain seq x y z
N MET A 1 44.47 -47.44 -38.36
CA MET A 1 43.17 -47.41 -37.66
C MET A 1 43.33 -46.49 -36.45
N ALA A 2 42.79 -45.28 -36.55
CA ALA A 2 42.96 -44.22 -35.57
C ALA A 2 42.01 -44.45 -34.38
N THR A 3 42.56 -44.36 -33.17
CA THR A 3 41.86 -44.33 -31.89
C THR A 3 41.24 -42.95 -31.70
N ASP A 4 39.91 -42.87 -31.71
CA ASP A 4 39.19 -41.65 -31.35
C ASP A 4 38.69 -41.75 -29.90
N SER A 5 39.11 -40.77 -29.10
CA SER A 5 38.90 -40.72 -27.66
C SER A 5 37.76 -39.75 -27.38
N THR A 6 36.53 -40.27 -27.25
CA THR A 6 35.36 -39.41 -27.00
C THR A 6 35.35 -38.95 -25.53
N GLN A 7 35.86 -37.74 -25.28
CA GLN A 7 35.70 -37.05 -24.00
C GLN A 7 34.24 -36.63 -23.79
N CYS A 8 33.64 -37.09 -22.70
CA CYS A 8 32.31 -36.68 -22.26
C CYS A 8 32.37 -35.27 -21.65
N VAL A 9 31.80 -34.29 -22.34
CA VAL A 9 31.72 -32.88 -21.93
C VAL A 9 30.92 -32.76 -20.63
N LYS A 10 31.56 -32.34 -19.54
CA LYS A 10 30.87 -31.96 -18.28
C LYS A 10 29.99 -30.75 -18.55
N LYS A 11 28.66 -30.91 -18.41
CA LYS A 11 27.69 -29.79 -18.33
C LYS A 11 28.12 -28.84 -17.21
N SER A 12 28.47 -27.60 -17.56
CA SER A 12 28.70 -26.54 -16.59
C SER A 12 27.38 -26.18 -15.92
N ARG A 13 27.38 -26.16 -14.58
CA ARG A 13 26.23 -25.72 -13.78
C ARG A 13 26.03 -24.23 -14.08
N GLY A 14 24.90 -23.89 -14.69
CA GLY A 14 24.56 -22.49 -15.01
C GLY A 14 24.70 -21.59 -13.78
N ARG A 15 25.09 -20.34 -14.03
CA ARG A 15 25.26 -19.28 -13.02
C ARG A 15 24.09 -19.33 -12.01
N PRO A 16 24.34 -19.33 -10.68
CA PRO A 16 23.27 -19.36 -9.69
C PRO A 16 22.28 -18.22 -9.97
N LYS A 17 20.97 -18.49 -9.91
CA LYS A 17 19.94 -17.44 -9.90
C LYS A 17 20.29 -16.48 -8.77
N VAL A 18 20.73 -15.28 -9.14
CA VAL A 18 20.97 -14.20 -8.18
C VAL A 18 19.61 -13.85 -7.58
N PHE A 19 19.56 -13.80 -6.25
CA PHE A 19 18.35 -13.37 -5.54
C PHE A 19 18.05 -11.92 -5.91
N ASP A 20 16.86 -11.69 -6.47
CA ASP A 20 16.35 -10.35 -6.77
C ASP A 20 15.43 -9.92 -5.62
N ARG A 21 15.95 -9.01 -4.81
CA ARG A 21 15.28 -8.49 -3.62
C ARG A 21 13.96 -7.81 -3.94
N ASP A 22 13.95 -6.97 -4.97
CA ASP A 22 12.79 -6.16 -5.31
C ASP A 22 11.68 -7.02 -5.92
N ALA A 23 12.04 -7.98 -6.76
CA ALA A 23 11.10 -8.96 -7.28
C ALA A 23 10.52 -9.84 -6.16
N ALA A 24 11.35 -10.21 -5.16
CA ALA A 24 10.87 -10.96 -4.00
C ALA A 24 9.87 -10.14 -3.16
N LEU A 25 10.16 -8.86 -2.91
CA LEU A 25 9.25 -7.96 -2.19
C LEU A 25 7.94 -7.75 -2.95
N ASP A 26 7.96 -7.56 -4.26
CA ASP A 26 6.73 -7.38 -5.05
C ASP A 26 5.82 -8.62 -5.00
N LYS A 27 6.42 -9.82 -5.01
CA LYS A 27 5.67 -11.07 -4.91
C LYS A 27 5.14 -11.32 -3.50
N ALA A 28 5.97 -11.08 -2.49
CA ALA A 28 5.55 -11.17 -1.08
C ALA A 28 4.42 -10.17 -0.77
N MET A 29 4.51 -8.95 -1.30
CA MET A 29 3.47 -7.93 -1.20
C MET A 29 2.13 -8.45 -1.73
N LYS A 30 2.09 -9.03 -2.93
CA LYS A 30 0.84 -9.59 -3.50
C LYS A 30 0.25 -10.68 -2.62
N LEU A 31 1.08 -11.57 -2.09
CA LEU A 31 0.65 -12.68 -1.25
C LEU A 31 0.06 -12.19 0.09
N PHE A 32 0.78 -11.31 0.79
CA PHE A 32 0.28 -10.67 2.02
C PHE A 32 -0.97 -9.83 1.78
N TRP A 33 -1.12 -9.22 0.61
CA TRP A 33 -2.31 -8.43 0.29
C TRP A 33 -3.54 -9.30 0.12
N GLN A 34 -3.39 -10.47 -0.50
CA GLN A 34 -4.49 -11.39 -0.77
C GLN A 34 -4.92 -12.18 0.47
N HIS A 35 -3.95 -12.68 1.24
CA HIS A 35 -4.22 -13.60 2.34
C HIS A 35 -4.09 -12.96 3.72
N GLY A 36 -3.45 -11.80 3.82
CA GLY A 36 -3.10 -11.18 5.08
C GLY A 36 -1.78 -11.73 5.65
N TYR A 37 -1.24 -11.02 6.65
CA TYR A 37 0.00 -11.39 7.32
C TYR A 37 -0.10 -12.79 7.94
N GLU A 38 -1.10 -13.06 8.79
CA GLU A 38 -1.14 -14.30 9.59
C GLU A 38 -1.33 -15.55 8.73
N ALA A 39 -2.23 -15.51 7.76
CA ALA A 39 -2.54 -16.65 6.90
C ALA A 39 -1.45 -16.96 5.85
N THR A 40 -0.43 -16.11 5.69
CA THR A 40 0.67 -16.34 4.76
C THR A 40 1.83 -17.04 5.46
N SER A 41 2.12 -18.30 5.13
CA SER A 41 3.25 -19.03 5.74
C SER A 41 4.60 -18.69 5.08
N LEU A 42 5.70 -19.05 5.73
CA LEU A 42 7.02 -18.93 5.11
C LEU A 42 7.16 -19.84 3.88
N ALA A 43 6.51 -21.00 3.87
CA ALA A 43 6.51 -21.90 2.72
C ALA A 43 5.86 -21.24 1.50
N ASP A 44 4.72 -20.57 1.70
CA ASP A 44 4.03 -19.84 0.64
C ASP A 44 4.90 -18.69 0.10
N LEU A 45 5.65 -18.00 0.97
CA LEU A 45 6.58 -16.94 0.57
C LEU A 45 7.77 -17.49 -0.23
N VAL A 46 8.33 -18.62 0.16
CA VAL A 46 9.40 -19.31 -0.58
C VAL A 46 8.92 -19.72 -1.96
N GLU A 47 7.72 -20.30 -2.04
CA GLU A 47 7.11 -20.71 -3.31
C GLU A 47 6.84 -19.51 -4.22
N ALA A 48 6.18 -18.47 -3.70
CA ALA A 48 5.83 -17.28 -4.46
C ALA A 48 7.08 -16.55 -4.97
N THR A 49 8.04 -16.28 -4.08
CA THR A 49 9.26 -15.52 -4.41
C THR A 49 10.20 -16.33 -5.31
N GLY A 50 10.24 -17.65 -5.14
CA GLY A 50 11.23 -18.55 -5.74
C GLY A 50 12.60 -18.48 -5.05
N ALA A 51 12.69 -17.78 -3.91
CA ALA A 51 13.88 -17.70 -3.09
C ALA A 51 13.90 -18.86 -2.08
N LYS A 52 15.09 -19.32 -1.68
CA LYS A 52 15.20 -20.34 -0.63
C LYS A 52 14.95 -19.70 0.73
N ALA A 53 14.37 -20.46 1.67
CA ALA A 53 14.12 -19.98 3.03
C ALA A 53 15.35 -19.34 3.70
N PRO A 54 16.57 -19.92 3.65
CA PRO A 54 17.75 -19.29 4.24
C PRO A 54 18.11 -17.94 3.62
N THR A 55 17.83 -17.74 2.32
CA THR A 55 18.05 -16.46 1.63
C THR A 55 17.08 -15.40 2.13
N LEU A 56 15.79 -15.73 2.26
CA LEU A 56 14.80 -14.81 2.81
C LEU A 56 15.11 -14.44 4.27
N TYR A 57 15.54 -15.42 5.08
CA TYR A 57 15.95 -15.18 6.46
C TYR A 57 17.21 -14.31 6.57
N ALA A 58 18.22 -14.56 5.73
CA ALA A 58 19.44 -13.75 5.74
C ALA A 58 19.18 -12.29 5.35
N GLU A 59 18.26 -12.06 4.40
CA GLU A 59 17.93 -10.72 3.91
C GLU A 59 16.99 -9.96 4.86
N PHE A 60 15.96 -10.63 5.37
CA PHE A 60 14.84 -9.99 6.08
C PHE A 60 14.73 -10.37 7.55
N THR A 61 15.67 -11.15 8.08
CA THR A 61 15.72 -11.66 9.46
C THR A 61 14.62 -12.64 9.83
N ASN A 62 13.36 -12.36 9.51
CA ASN A 62 12.19 -13.22 9.74
C ASN A 62 11.00 -12.75 8.88
N LYS A 63 9.84 -13.41 9.03
CA LYS A 63 8.60 -13.04 8.32
C LYS A 63 8.13 -11.61 8.64
N GLU A 64 8.31 -11.17 9.88
CA GLU A 64 7.97 -9.81 10.30
C GLU A 64 8.85 -8.76 9.62
N GLY A 65 10.17 -8.97 9.58
CA GLY A 65 11.09 -8.07 8.89
C GLY A 65 10.81 -8.00 7.38
N LEU A 66 10.42 -9.12 6.78
CA LEU A 66 9.96 -9.14 5.39
C LEU A 66 8.66 -8.33 5.22
N PHE A 67 7.70 -8.49 6.14
CA PHE A 67 6.45 -7.74 6.10
C PHE A 67 6.68 -6.23 6.26
N ARG A 68 7.58 -5.80 7.16
CA ARG A 68 7.98 -4.40 7.31
C ARG A 68 8.62 -3.86 6.03
N ALA A 69 9.53 -4.62 5.41
CA ALA A 69 10.14 -4.23 4.13
C ALA A 69 9.12 -4.13 2.99
N VAL A 70 8.11 -5.00 2.97
CA VAL A 70 6.98 -4.94 2.04
C VAL A 70 6.13 -3.69 2.28
N LEU A 71 5.85 -3.35 3.55
CA LEU A 71 5.11 -2.13 3.90
C LEU A 71 5.83 -0.87 3.41
N ASP A 72 7.13 -0.77 3.66
CA ASP A 72 7.94 0.37 3.23
C ASP A 72 7.93 0.49 1.70
N ARG A 73 8.10 -0.63 0.99
CA ARG A 73 8.01 -0.66 -0.48
C ARG A 73 6.62 -0.24 -0.98
N TYR A 74 5.54 -0.64 -0.32
CA TYR A 74 4.19 -0.22 -0.68
C TYR A 74 4.02 1.30 -0.53
N ILE A 75 4.53 1.87 0.56
CA ILE A 75 4.45 3.31 0.83
C ILE A 75 5.20 4.10 -0.25
N ASP A 76 6.44 3.70 -0.54
CA ASP A 76 7.29 4.37 -1.53
C ASP A 76 6.68 4.34 -2.94
N ARG A 77 6.06 3.20 -3.31
CA ARG A 77 5.55 2.98 -4.67
C ARG A 77 4.17 3.60 -4.90
N PHE A 78 3.30 3.56 -3.89
CA PHE A 78 1.89 3.91 -4.04
C PHE A 78 1.51 5.11 -3.17
N ALA A 79 1.66 5.00 -1.84
CA ALA A 79 1.12 5.99 -0.92
C ALA A 79 1.71 7.40 -1.14
N ALA A 80 3.04 7.51 -1.21
CA ALA A 80 3.73 8.79 -1.38
C ALA A 80 3.32 9.51 -2.68
N LYS A 81 3.14 8.76 -3.77
CA LYS A 81 2.74 9.31 -5.06
C LYS A 81 1.31 9.87 -5.04
N HIS A 82 0.40 9.21 -4.32
CA HIS A 82 -0.97 9.69 -4.18
C HIS A 82 -1.02 10.91 -3.26
N GLU A 83 -0.34 10.86 -2.11
CA GLU A 83 -0.29 11.98 -1.15
C GLU A 83 0.28 13.26 -1.76
N ALA A 84 1.22 13.14 -2.71
CA ALA A 84 1.73 14.29 -3.45
C ALA A 84 0.65 15.11 -4.18
N GLN A 85 -0.52 14.52 -4.49
CA GLN A 85 -1.65 15.26 -5.10
C GLN A 85 -2.23 16.33 -4.17
N LEU A 86 -2.13 16.15 -2.84
CA LEU A 86 -2.65 17.10 -1.84
C LEU A 86 -1.83 18.40 -1.81
N PHE A 87 -0.52 18.29 -2.00
CA PHE A 87 0.42 19.41 -1.79
C PHE A 87 0.72 20.20 -3.06
N CYS A 88 -0.12 20.09 -4.09
CA CYS A 88 -0.04 20.96 -5.27
C CYS A 88 -0.58 22.36 -4.93
N GLU A 89 0.33 23.34 -4.74
CA GLU A 89 -0.01 24.66 -4.19
C GLU A 89 -0.94 25.51 -5.05
N GLU A 90 -0.91 25.29 -6.37
CA GLU A 90 -1.71 26.00 -7.38
C GLU A 90 -3.19 25.60 -7.38
N LYS A 91 -3.52 24.44 -6.79
CA LYS A 91 -4.89 23.91 -6.75
C LYS A 91 -5.61 24.42 -5.52
N SER A 92 -6.93 24.63 -5.66
CA SER A 92 -7.83 24.82 -4.53
C SER A 92 -7.90 23.56 -3.66
N VAL A 93 -8.29 23.71 -2.40
CA VAL A 93 -8.50 22.58 -1.47
C VAL A 93 -9.38 21.48 -2.08
N ALA A 94 -10.53 21.86 -2.66
CA ALA A 94 -11.46 20.91 -3.25
C ALA A 94 -10.86 20.17 -4.46
N SER A 95 -10.08 20.86 -5.30
CA SER A 95 -9.43 20.23 -6.46
C SER A 95 -8.31 19.28 -6.02
N ALA A 96 -7.48 19.66 -5.05
CA ALA A 96 -6.42 18.80 -4.52
C ALA A 96 -7.00 17.53 -3.88
N LEU A 97 -8.09 17.66 -3.11
CA LEU A 97 -8.82 16.51 -2.57
C LEU A 97 -9.41 15.65 -3.70
N ALA A 98 -10.00 16.25 -4.74
CA ALA A 98 -10.54 15.50 -5.87
C ALA A 98 -9.49 14.63 -6.57
N ASP A 99 -8.31 15.20 -6.82
CA ASP A 99 -7.20 14.46 -7.44
C ASP A 99 -6.67 13.36 -6.53
N TYR A 100 -6.56 13.62 -5.22
CA TYR A 100 -6.16 12.62 -4.25
C TYR A 100 -7.15 11.44 -4.19
N PHE A 101 -8.44 11.71 -4.06
CA PHE A 101 -9.48 10.68 -4.07
C PHE A 101 -9.51 9.90 -5.39
N ALA A 102 -9.31 10.57 -6.53
CA ALA A 102 -9.24 9.91 -7.82
C ALA A 102 -8.02 8.99 -7.93
N ALA A 103 -6.86 9.44 -7.47
CA ALA A 103 -5.64 8.64 -7.44
C ALA A 103 -5.82 7.39 -6.57
N ILE A 104 -6.42 7.55 -5.39
CA ILE A 104 -6.75 6.44 -4.48
C ILE A 104 -7.73 5.46 -5.13
N ALA A 105 -8.82 5.95 -5.73
CA ALA A 105 -9.82 5.10 -6.35
C ALA A 105 -9.21 4.24 -7.46
N ASN A 106 -8.37 4.85 -8.32
CA ASN A 106 -7.64 4.13 -9.36
C ASN A 106 -6.70 3.07 -8.77
N CYS A 107 -5.98 3.40 -7.70
CA CYS A 107 -5.10 2.46 -7.03
C CYS A 107 -5.88 1.26 -6.48
N PHE A 108 -6.99 1.51 -5.78
CA PHE A 108 -7.78 0.47 -5.13
C PHE A 108 -8.47 -0.47 -6.12
N THR A 109 -8.72 -0.01 -7.35
CA THR A 109 -9.36 -0.81 -8.40
C THR A 109 -8.39 -1.21 -9.52
N SER A 110 -7.08 -1.05 -9.31
CA SER A 110 -6.07 -1.46 -10.29
C SER A 110 -6.17 -2.96 -10.58
N LYS A 111 -5.91 -3.35 -11.83
CA LYS A 111 -5.83 -4.77 -12.24
C LYS A 111 -4.45 -5.38 -11.97
N ASP A 112 -3.45 -4.54 -11.68
CA ASP A 112 -2.06 -4.98 -11.49
C ASP A 112 -1.77 -5.46 -10.07
N THR A 113 -2.59 -5.01 -9.12
CA THR A 113 -2.52 -5.33 -7.69
C THR A 113 -3.85 -5.87 -7.19
N PRO A 114 -3.86 -6.64 -6.09
CA PRO A 114 -5.11 -6.97 -5.41
C PRO A 114 -5.88 -5.72 -4.99
N ALA A 115 -7.21 -5.81 -4.97
CA ALA A 115 -8.09 -4.66 -4.74
C ALA A 115 -8.02 -4.11 -3.30
N GLY A 116 -8.36 -2.83 -3.15
CA GLY A 116 -8.29 -2.08 -1.89
C GLY A 116 -6.89 -1.59 -1.56
N CYS A 117 -6.65 -1.21 -0.31
CA CYS A 117 -5.36 -0.77 0.21
C CYS A 117 -4.67 -1.92 0.94
N PHE A 118 -3.37 -2.12 0.66
CA PHE A 118 -2.56 -3.15 1.33
C PHE A 118 -2.63 -3.04 2.87
N MET A 119 -2.48 -1.82 3.40
CA MET A 119 -2.45 -1.55 4.84
C MET A 119 -3.80 -1.76 5.52
N ILE A 120 -4.89 -1.30 4.88
CA ILE A 120 -6.26 -1.47 5.41
C ILE A 120 -6.63 -2.96 5.42
N ASN A 121 -6.36 -3.68 4.33
CA ASN A 121 -6.72 -5.09 4.22
C ASN A 121 -6.00 -5.94 5.27
N ASN A 122 -4.70 -5.73 5.48
CA ASN A 122 -3.93 -6.47 6.48
C ASN A 122 -4.32 -6.11 7.92
N CYS A 123 -4.82 -4.91 8.19
CA CYS A 123 -5.25 -4.54 9.54
C CYS A 123 -6.50 -5.31 9.99
N THR A 124 -7.39 -5.65 9.05
CA THR A 124 -8.63 -6.38 9.36
C THR A 124 -8.43 -7.88 9.63
N THR A 125 -7.25 -8.43 9.32
CA THR A 125 -6.96 -9.87 9.44
C THR A 125 -5.96 -10.19 10.54
N LEU A 126 -5.49 -9.19 11.30
CA LEU A 126 -4.58 -9.42 12.43
C LEU A 126 -5.35 -9.77 13.70
N SER A 127 -4.88 -10.81 14.38
CA SER A 127 -5.29 -11.11 15.75
C SER A 127 -4.69 -10.08 16.74
N PRO A 128 -5.31 -9.89 17.92
CA PRO A 128 -4.76 -9.07 18.99
C PRO A 128 -3.35 -9.48 19.44
N ASP A 129 -2.97 -10.73 19.22
CA ASP A 129 -1.70 -11.32 19.68
C ASP A 129 -0.50 -10.96 18.76
N SER A 130 -0.74 -10.40 17.58
CA SER A 130 0.29 -9.96 16.61
C SER A 130 0.93 -8.60 16.95
N GLY A 131 1.18 -8.34 18.24
CA GLY A 131 1.44 -7.02 18.85
C GLY A 131 2.28 -6.04 18.04
N ASP A 132 3.49 -6.41 17.61
CA ASP A 132 4.41 -5.47 16.94
C ASP A 132 3.97 -5.09 15.51
N ILE A 133 3.35 -6.02 14.80
CA ILE A 133 2.84 -5.78 13.45
C ILE A 133 1.52 -5.01 13.51
N ALA A 134 0.67 -5.32 14.48
CA ALA A 134 -0.53 -4.54 14.75
C ALA A 134 -0.17 -3.08 15.08
N ASN A 135 0.85 -2.85 15.90
CA ASN A 135 1.36 -1.51 16.18
C ASN A 135 1.93 -0.84 14.94
N THR A 136 2.69 -1.58 14.11
CA THR A 136 3.21 -1.07 12.84
C THR A 136 2.07 -0.61 11.93
N LEU A 137 1.05 -1.44 11.68
CA LEU A 137 -0.08 -1.05 10.86
C LEU A 137 -0.86 0.13 11.46
N LYS A 138 -1.14 0.14 12.76
CA LYS A 138 -1.78 1.28 13.45
C LYS A 138 -1.01 2.58 13.22
N SER A 139 0.32 2.54 13.37
CA SER A 139 1.18 3.72 13.16
C SER A 139 1.14 4.22 11.71
N ARG A 140 0.98 3.31 10.75
CA ARG A 140 0.88 3.64 9.32
C ARG A 140 -0.50 4.20 8.96
N HIS A 141 -1.58 3.66 9.52
CA HIS A 141 -2.92 4.27 9.40
C HIS A 141 -2.95 5.70 9.95
N ALA A 142 -2.35 5.91 11.12
CA ALA A 142 -2.19 7.24 11.69
C ALA A 142 -1.31 8.15 10.83
N MET A 143 -0.46 7.62 9.93
CA MET A 143 0.30 8.45 8.99
C MET A 143 -0.59 9.06 7.91
N GLN A 144 -1.49 8.28 7.32
CA GLN A 144 -2.40 8.78 6.27
C GLN A 144 -3.30 9.90 6.79
N GLU A 145 -3.83 9.73 8.00
CA GLU A 145 -4.63 10.76 8.67
C GLU A 145 -3.80 12.01 8.97
N ARG A 146 -2.58 11.85 9.47
CA ARG A 146 -1.66 12.98 9.71
C ARG A 146 -1.32 13.73 8.43
N THR A 147 -1.16 13.04 7.30
CA THR A 147 -0.92 13.70 6.00
C THR A 147 -2.12 14.57 5.60
N LEU A 148 -3.35 14.06 5.76
CA LEU A 148 -4.56 14.84 5.51
C LEU A 148 -4.67 16.04 6.46
N GLN A 149 -4.42 15.83 7.75
CA GLN A 149 -4.43 16.90 8.74
C GLN A 149 -3.39 17.97 8.42
N GLN A 150 -2.16 17.58 8.07
CA GLN A 150 -1.09 18.52 7.67
C GLN A 150 -1.51 19.35 6.45
N PHE A 151 -2.08 18.71 5.43
CA PHE A 151 -2.62 19.39 4.26
C PHE A 151 -3.70 20.41 4.66
N LEU A 152 -4.69 20.01 5.47
CA LEU A 152 -5.77 20.90 5.89
C LEU A 152 -5.26 22.06 6.76
N CYS A 153 -4.35 21.80 7.70
CA CYS A 153 -3.68 22.83 8.51
C CYS A 153 -2.97 23.86 7.63
N GLN A 154 -2.23 23.41 6.60
CA GLN A 154 -1.53 24.31 5.68
C GLN A 154 -2.52 25.19 4.90
N ARG A 155 -3.65 24.62 4.46
CA ARG A 155 -4.70 25.35 3.72
C ARG A 155 -5.47 26.32 4.61
N GLN A 156 -5.71 25.97 5.88
CA GLN A 156 -6.28 26.88 6.87
C GLN A 156 -5.34 28.05 7.18
N ALA A 157 -4.03 27.79 7.33
CA ALA A 157 -3.03 28.85 7.51
C ALA A 157 -2.94 29.81 6.31
N ARG A 158 -3.30 29.35 5.10
CA ARG A 158 -3.41 30.18 3.89
C ARG A 158 -4.75 30.93 3.76
N GLY A 159 -5.67 30.74 4.69
CA GLY A 159 -7.01 31.34 4.66
C GLY A 159 -7.98 30.69 3.66
N GLU A 160 -7.63 29.52 3.11
CA GLU A 160 -8.53 28.78 2.19
C GLU A 160 -9.59 27.96 2.94
N ILE A 161 -9.38 27.73 4.24
CA ILE A 161 -10.30 27.06 5.15
C ILE A 161 -10.57 28.02 6.31
N PRO A 162 -11.83 28.23 6.73
CA PRO A 162 -12.14 29.08 7.88
C PRO A 162 -11.44 28.62 9.17
N THR A 163 -11.04 29.57 10.02
CA THR A 163 -10.27 29.28 11.25
C THR A 163 -11.09 28.59 12.33
N HIS A 164 -12.42 28.64 12.25
CA HIS A 164 -13.30 27.93 13.19
C HIS A 164 -13.49 26.45 12.84
N CYS A 165 -13.10 26.02 11.63
CA CYS A 165 -13.19 24.63 11.23
C CYS A 165 -12.17 23.78 11.99
N ASP A 166 -12.63 22.65 12.53
CA ASP A 166 -11.76 21.65 13.13
C ASP A 166 -11.14 20.77 12.05
N VAL A 167 -9.93 21.15 11.62
CA VAL A 167 -9.17 20.41 10.60
C VAL A 167 -8.79 18.99 11.03
N THR A 168 -8.77 18.69 12.32
CA THR A 168 -8.52 17.33 12.83
C THR A 168 -9.72 16.45 12.54
N HIS A 169 -10.92 16.87 12.94
CA HIS A 169 -12.15 16.13 12.65
C HIS A 169 -12.42 16.00 11.15
N LEU A 170 -12.08 17.02 10.35
CA LEU A 170 -12.17 16.93 8.88
C LEU A 170 -11.21 15.88 8.32
N ALA A 171 -9.98 15.80 8.82
CA ALA A 171 -9.02 14.77 8.40
C ALA A 171 -9.49 13.36 8.76
N GLU A 172 -10.00 13.16 9.98
CA GLU A 172 -10.58 11.88 10.44
C GLU A 172 -11.76 11.44 9.56
N PHE A 173 -12.66 12.37 9.24
CA PHE A 173 -13.78 12.10 8.33
C PHE A 173 -13.31 11.65 6.94
N LEU A 174 -12.38 12.40 6.34
CA LEU A 174 -11.84 12.07 5.02
C LEU A 174 -11.10 10.71 5.04
N ASN A 175 -10.33 10.44 6.09
CA ASN A 175 -9.65 9.16 6.30
C ASN A 175 -10.66 8.00 6.40
N CYS A 176 -11.76 8.18 7.13
CA CYS A 176 -12.84 7.20 7.24
C CYS A 176 -13.47 6.87 5.87
N ILE A 177 -13.72 7.88 5.04
CA ILE A 177 -14.21 7.68 3.66
C ILE A 177 -13.22 6.86 2.83
N ILE A 178 -11.92 7.16 2.90
CA ILE A 178 -10.88 6.42 2.17
C ILE A 178 -10.83 4.96 2.63
N GLN A 179 -10.93 4.70 3.94
CA GLN A 179 -11.01 3.35 4.47
C GLN A 179 -12.23 2.60 3.93
N GLY A 180 -13.40 3.24 3.91
CA GLY A 180 -14.62 2.67 3.32
C GLY A 180 -14.48 2.37 1.82
N MET A 181 -13.81 3.24 1.06
CA MET A 181 -13.51 3.02 -0.36
C MET A 181 -12.60 1.80 -0.58
N SER A 182 -11.59 1.62 0.27
CA SER A 182 -10.69 0.45 0.22
C SER A 182 -11.45 -0.85 0.42
N ILE A 183 -12.30 -0.91 1.45
CA ILE A 183 -13.12 -2.10 1.74
C ILE A 183 -14.11 -2.36 0.60
N SER A 184 -14.76 -1.32 0.10
CA SER A 184 -15.67 -1.44 -1.05
C SER A 184 -14.99 -2.02 -2.29
N ALA A 185 -13.76 -1.57 -2.61
CA ALA A 185 -12.98 -2.15 -3.71
C ALA A 185 -12.63 -3.62 -3.47
N ARG A 186 -12.24 -3.98 -2.24
CA ARG A 186 -11.99 -5.38 -1.87
C ARG A 186 -13.22 -6.26 -2.10
N GLU A 187 -14.42 -5.72 -1.88
CA GLU A 187 -15.71 -6.39 -2.13
C GLU A 187 -16.16 -6.34 -3.61
N GLY A 188 -15.32 -5.81 -4.51
CA GLY A 188 -15.58 -5.80 -5.95
C GLY A 188 -16.27 -4.54 -6.47
N ALA A 189 -16.30 -3.45 -5.70
CA ALA A 189 -16.78 -2.16 -6.22
C ALA A 189 -15.93 -1.69 -7.42
N SER A 190 -16.61 -1.18 -8.45
CA SER A 190 -15.96 -0.62 -9.63
C SER A 190 -15.29 0.73 -9.32
N LEU A 191 -14.35 1.13 -10.20
CA LEU A 191 -13.78 2.48 -10.18
C LEU A 191 -14.86 3.55 -10.23
N GLU A 192 -15.87 3.36 -11.07
CA GLU A 192 -16.99 4.30 -11.17
C GLU A 192 -17.71 4.48 -9.83
N LYS A 193 -18.00 3.37 -9.13
CA LYS A 193 -18.64 3.42 -7.81
C LYS A 193 -17.78 4.17 -6.79
N LEU A 194 -16.46 3.90 -6.75
CA LEU A 194 -15.56 4.64 -5.87
C LEU A 194 -15.48 6.13 -6.21
N MET A 195 -15.44 6.47 -7.49
CA MET A 195 -15.45 7.86 -7.95
C MET A 195 -16.77 8.56 -7.58
N GLN A 196 -17.90 7.86 -7.57
CA GLN A 196 -19.18 8.41 -7.10
C GLN A 196 -19.17 8.69 -5.59
N ILE A 197 -18.55 7.83 -4.78
CA ILE A 197 -18.34 8.06 -3.34
C ILE A 197 -17.50 9.33 -3.15
N ALA A 198 -16.34 9.42 -3.81
CA ALA A 198 -15.47 10.59 -3.75
C ALA A 198 -16.19 11.89 -4.15
N ARG A 199 -16.91 11.88 -5.28
CA ARG A 199 -17.70 13.05 -5.72
C ARG A 199 -18.78 13.44 -4.71
N THR A 200 -19.40 12.47 -4.05
CA THR A 200 -20.43 12.74 -3.03
C THR A 200 -19.81 13.40 -1.81
N THR A 201 -18.68 12.89 -1.31
CA THR A 201 -17.94 13.50 -0.22
C THR A 201 -17.53 14.94 -0.55
N LEU A 202 -17.04 15.20 -1.75
CA LEU A 202 -16.62 16.54 -2.17
C LEU A 202 -17.78 17.52 -2.37
N ARG A 203 -18.99 17.04 -2.71
CA ARG A 203 -20.19 17.88 -2.74
C ARG A 203 -20.60 18.37 -1.34
N LEU A 204 -20.26 17.62 -0.29
CA LEU A 204 -20.51 18.02 1.10
C LEU A 204 -19.46 19.02 1.60
N TRP A 205 -18.32 19.16 0.92
CA TRP A 205 -17.21 20.01 1.36
C TRP A 205 -17.63 21.43 1.75
N PRO A 206 -18.46 22.16 0.97
CA PRO A 206 -18.90 23.50 1.38
C PRO A 206 -19.73 23.53 2.66
N GLU A 207 -20.48 22.47 2.96
CA GLU A 207 -21.25 22.34 4.20
C GLU A 207 -20.35 21.98 5.39
N LEU A 208 -19.29 21.21 5.15
CA LEU A 208 -18.29 20.87 6.18
C LEU A 208 -17.43 22.07 6.62
N LEU A 209 -17.46 23.16 5.85
CA LEU A 209 -16.75 24.42 6.17
C LEU A 209 -17.62 25.47 6.86
N LYS A 210 -18.92 25.21 7.05
CA LYS A 210 -19.84 26.11 7.75
C LYS A 210 -19.77 25.87 9.25
#